data_AF-A0A352W375-F1
#
_entry.id   AF-A0A352W375-F1
#
_cell.length_a   1.000
_cell.length_b   1.000
_cell.length_c   1.000
_cell.angle_alpha   90.00
_cell.angle_beta   90.00
_cell.angle_gamma   90.00
#
_symmetry.space_group_name_H-M   'P 1'
#
loop_
_entity.id
_entity.type
_entity.pdbx_description
1 polymer ?
#
loop_
_entity_poly.entity_id
_entity_poly.type
_entity_poly.pdbx_seq_one_letter_code
_entity_poly.pdbx_strand_id
1 'polypeptide(L)'
;TDKKFAGSDTFATSLILASAIRKISGVDLVICGKQAIDGDTAQVGPGIAAHLSIPQAVNVAEISPAGSGVKIVRIFEESSEEVLLSCPAVLVCEKAVNAPRVPSLHSARLSRQTHIGIWNCSDLEINENKIGLKGSPTRVVKTHPSDFQHRESIVFDNNDGRACSKIYYELLTRKLI
;
A
#
# COMPACT_ATOMS: atom_id res chain seq x y z
N THR A 1 3.60 -7.94 -18.52
CA THR A 1 5.02 -7.89 -18.14
C THR A 1 5.84 -7.44 -19.33
N ASP A 2 6.81 -6.55 -19.13
CA ASP A 2 7.69 -6.05 -20.20
C ASP A 2 9.02 -5.57 -19.59
N LYS A 3 10.15 -5.83 -20.26
CA LYS A 3 11.47 -5.32 -19.84
C LYS A 3 11.51 -3.79 -19.85
N LYS A 4 10.69 -3.13 -20.68
CA LYS A 4 10.58 -1.67 -20.74
C LYS A 4 10.07 -1.05 -19.44
N PHE A 5 9.39 -1.82 -18.57
CA PHE A 5 8.91 -1.35 -17.27
C PHE A 5 9.98 -1.39 -16.18
N ALA A 6 11.15 -1.98 -16.45
CA ALA A 6 12.19 -2.17 -15.45
C ALA A 6 12.74 -0.83 -14.91
N GLY A 7 12.95 -0.79 -13.60
CA GLY A 7 13.47 0.38 -12.89
C GLY A 7 12.48 1.54 -12.78
N SER A 8 11.18 1.28 -12.89
CA SER A 8 10.13 2.29 -12.67
C SER A 8 10.12 2.75 -11.21
N ASP A 9 10.06 4.06 -11.00
CA ASP A 9 9.69 4.64 -9.72
C ASP A 9 8.16 4.65 -9.53
N THR A 10 7.67 5.31 -8.48
CA THR A 10 6.25 5.34 -8.14
C THR A 10 5.41 6.02 -9.22
N PHE A 11 5.92 7.09 -9.86
CA PHE A 11 5.23 7.80 -10.93
C PHE A 11 5.10 6.95 -12.20
N ALA A 12 6.22 6.37 -12.67
CA ALA A 12 6.19 5.49 -13.84
C ALA A 12 5.32 4.25 -13.58
N THR A 13 5.41 3.69 -12.37
CA THR A 13 4.59 2.54 -11.96
C THR A 13 3.10 2.86 -11.95
N SER A 14 2.70 3.99 -11.35
CA SER A 14 1.30 4.39 -11.32
C SER A 14 0.75 4.69 -12.71
N LEU A 15 1.55 5.26 -13.61
CA LEU A 15 1.15 5.50 -15.00
C LEU A 15 0.87 4.19 -15.75
N ILE A 16 1.76 3.20 -15.60
CA ILE A 16 1.60 1.88 -16.22
C ILE A 16 0.30 1.22 -15.74
N LEU A 17 0.06 1.23 -14.44
CA LEU A 17 -1.15 0.64 -13.85
C LEU A 17 -2.42 1.40 -14.28
N ALA A 18 -2.40 2.74 -14.32
CA ALA A 18 -3.51 3.54 -14.80
C ALA A 18 -3.85 3.24 -16.27
N SER A 19 -2.86 3.02 -17.13
CA SER A 19 -3.09 2.61 -18.52
C SER A 19 -3.69 1.20 -18.63
N ALA A 20 -3.26 0.26 -17.79
CA ALA A 20 -3.88 -1.06 -17.71
C ALA A 20 -5.35 -0.97 -17.26
N ILE A 21 -5.66 -0.13 -16.27
CA ILE A 21 -7.03 0.11 -15.81
C ILE A 21 -7.90 0.70 -16.93
N ARG A 22 -7.38 1.68 -17.68
CA ARG A 22 -8.07 2.22 -18.88
C ARG A 22 -8.39 1.13 -19.90
N LYS A 23 -7.46 0.21 -20.14
CA LYS A 23 -7.64 -0.90 -21.10
C LYS A 23 -8.71 -1.90 -20.65
N ILE A 24 -8.84 -2.19 -19.35
CA ILE A 24 -9.86 -3.10 -18.83
C ILE A 24 -11.27 -2.58 -19.16
N SER A 25 -11.47 -1.26 -19.13
CA SER A 25 -12.76 -0.55 -19.32
C SER A 25 -13.84 -0.93 -18.28
N GLY A 26 -14.75 0.00 -18.00
CA GLY A 26 -15.88 -0.25 -17.07
C GLY A 26 -15.49 -0.54 -15.62
N VAL A 27 -14.36 0.00 -15.14
CA VAL A 27 -13.90 -0.18 -13.75
C VAL A 27 -14.53 0.89 -12.86
N ASP A 28 -15.43 0.48 -11.96
CA ASP A 28 -16.07 1.37 -10.99
C ASP A 28 -15.22 1.61 -9.73
N LEU A 29 -14.37 0.65 -9.37
CA LEU A 29 -13.57 0.73 -8.15
C LEU A 29 -12.21 0.08 -8.33
N VAL A 30 -11.16 0.83 -7.99
CA VAL A 30 -9.78 0.34 -7.93
C VAL A 30 -9.39 0.24 -6.46
N ILE A 31 -8.98 -0.95 -6.01
CA ILE A 31 -8.56 -1.17 -4.62
C ILE A 31 -7.05 -1.40 -4.60
N CYS A 32 -6.35 -0.60 -3.78
CA CYS A 32 -4.92 -0.68 -3.54
C CYS A 32 -4.67 -0.94 -2.05
N GLY A 33 -3.59 -1.65 -1.72
CA GLY A 33 -3.07 -1.63 -0.35
C GLY A 33 -2.42 -0.28 -0.03
N LYS A 34 -2.33 0.07 1.25
CA LYS A 34 -1.70 1.32 1.73
C LYS A 34 -0.29 1.54 1.17
N GLN A 35 0.57 0.56 1.35
CA GLN A 35 1.94 0.58 0.87
C GLN A 35 2.43 -0.85 0.65
N ALA A 36 3.34 -1.00 -0.31
CA ALA A 36 4.10 -2.24 -0.44
C ALA A 36 5.28 -2.19 0.55
N ILE A 37 5.54 -3.29 1.25
CA ILE A 37 6.51 -3.37 2.35
C ILE A 37 7.98 -3.36 1.89
N ASP A 38 8.21 -3.44 0.59
CA ASP A 38 9.53 -3.39 -0.04
C ASP A 38 9.92 -1.93 -0.36
N GLY A 39 9.01 -1.16 -0.94
CA GLY A 39 9.22 0.24 -1.30
C GLY A 39 8.81 1.26 -0.24
N ASP A 40 7.83 0.93 0.61
CA ASP A 40 7.30 1.74 1.72
C ASP A 40 6.94 3.20 1.37
N THR A 41 6.55 3.45 0.11
CA THR A 41 6.28 4.83 -0.37
C THR A 41 4.85 5.31 -0.16
N ALA A 42 3.88 4.39 -0.11
CA ALA A 42 2.43 4.69 -0.12
C ALA A 42 1.94 5.58 -1.30
N GLN A 43 2.72 5.70 -2.39
CA GLN A 43 2.46 6.68 -3.46
C GLN A 43 1.71 6.13 -4.67
N VAL A 44 1.80 4.82 -4.95
CA VAL A 44 1.30 4.26 -6.22
C VAL A 44 -0.22 4.35 -6.33
N GLY A 45 -0.96 4.03 -5.27
CA GLY A 45 -2.43 4.14 -5.24
C GLY A 45 -2.90 5.56 -5.57
N PRO A 46 -2.41 6.60 -4.86
CA PRO A 46 -2.73 7.98 -5.20
C PRO A 46 -2.26 8.42 -6.59
N GLY A 47 -1.10 7.95 -7.03
CA GLY A 47 -0.61 8.20 -8.39
C GLY A 47 -1.57 7.65 -9.45
N ILE A 48 -2.15 6.47 -9.24
CA ILE A 48 -3.14 5.88 -10.16
C ILE A 48 -4.37 6.79 -10.26
N ALA A 49 -4.91 7.24 -9.12
CA ALA A 49 -6.06 8.14 -9.09
C ALA A 49 -5.79 9.44 -9.86
N ALA A 50 -4.60 10.03 -9.65
CA ALA A 50 -4.17 11.24 -10.35
C ALA A 50 -4.06 11.03 -11.87
N HIS A 51 -3.49 9.91 -12.34
CA HIS A 51 -3.39 9.61 -13.77
C HIS A 51 -4.72 9.28 -14.45
N LEU A 52 -5.71 8.82 -13.68
CA LEU A 52 -7.07 8.56 -14.15
C LEU A 52 -7.98 9.78 -14.01
N SER A 53 -7.56 10.81 -13.28
CA SER A 53 -8.39 11.97 -12.93
C SER A 53 -9.70 11.57 -12.23
N ILE A 54 -9.63 10.60 -11.31
CA ILE A 54 -10.79 10.11 -10.55
C ILE A 54 -10.62 10.33 -9.03
N PRO A 55 -11.73 10.42 -8.27
CA PRO A 55 -11.67 10.53 -6.81
C PRO A 55 -10.89 9.40 -6.15
N GLN A 56 -10.32 9.72 -4.98
CA GLN A 56 -9.61 8.75 -4.16
C GLN A 56 -9.90 8.90 -2.67
N ALA A 57 -9.66 7.82 -1.93
CA ALA A 57 -9.59 7.85 -0.48
C ALA A 57 -8.43 7.00 0.03
N VAL A 58 -7.68 7.55 1.00
CA VAL A 58 -6.54 6.88 1.64
C VAL A 58 -6.85 6.53 3.09
N ASN A 59 -6.09 5.58 3.64
CA ASN A 59 -6.27 5.02 4.99
C ASN A 59 -7.67 4.43 5.19
N VAL A 60 -8.22 3.78 4.17
CA VAL A 60 -9.57 3.18 4.22
C VAL A 60 -9.55 1.95 5.12
N ALA A 61 -10.36 1.97 6.19
CA ALA A 61 -10.48 0.90 7.17
C ALA A 61 -11.81 0.14 7.06
N GLU A 62 -12.85 0.75 6.50
CA GLU A 62 -14.11 0.06 6.21
C GLU A 62 -14.66 0.51 4.85
N ILE A 63 -15.33 -0.41 4.16
CA ILE A 63 -15.97 -0.17 2.86
C ILE A 63 -17.37 -0.79 2.89
N SER A 64 -18.37 0.02 2.54
CA SER A 64 -19.77 -0.40 2.44
C SER A 64 -20.39 0.13 1.14
N PRO A 65 -21.23 -0.66 0.44
CA PRO A 65 -21.94 -0.18 -0.73
C PRO A 65 -22.89 0.97 -0.40
N ALA A 66 -22.97 1.99 -1.27
CA ALA A 66 -23.86 3.12 -1.07
C ALA A 66 -24.47 3.62 -2.39
N GLY A 67 -25.53 2.95 -2.85
CA GLY A 67 -26.23 3.32 -4.09
C GLY A 67 -25.30 3.26 -5.31
N SER A 68 -25.07 4.42 -5.94
CA SER A 68 -24.15 4.57 -7.08
C SER A 68 -22.68 4.83 -6.68
N GLY A 69 -22.38 4.83 -5.39
CA GLY A 69 -21.03 5.05 -4.86
C GLY A 69 -20.67 4.07 -3.75
N VAL A 70 -19.67 4.45 -2.97
CA VAL A 70 -19.18 3.69 -1.81
C VAL A 70 -19.14 4.59 -0.59
N LYS A 71 -19.61 4.07 0.54
CA LYS A 71 -19.42 4.68 1.85
C LYS A 71 -18.21 4.03 2.49
N ILE A 72 -17.27 4.85 2.93
CA ILE A 72 -16.01 4.40 3.52
C ILE A 72 -15.80 5.02 4.89
N VAL A 73 -15.02 4.34 5.72
CA VAL A 73 -14.45 4.90 6.94
C VAL A 73 -12.94 4.97 6.77
N ARG A 74 -12.37 6.15 7.01
CA ARG A 74 -10.93 6.40 6.98
C ARG A 74 -10.42 6.64 8.38
N ILE A 75 -9.23 6.15 8.70
CA ILE A 75 -8.62 6.29 10.02
C ILE A 75 -7.39 7.18 9.94
N PHE A 76 -7.25 8.05 10.94
CA PHE A 76 -6.08 8.89 11.22
C PHE A 76 -5.64 8.66 12.66
N GLU A 77 -4.56 9.33 13.07
CA GLU A 77 -3.94 9.13 14.40
C GLU A 77 -4.92 9.41 15.55
N GLU A 78 -5.75 10.44 15.42
CA GLU A 78 -6.67 10.88 16.48
C GLU A 78 -8.13 10.98 16.03
N SER A 79 -8.43 10.56 14.79
CA SER A 79 -9.77 10.73 14.23
C SER A 79 -10.13 9.65 13.22
N SER A 80 -11.43 9.55 12.95
CA SER A 80 -11.97 8.76 11.84
C SER A 80 -12.96 9.60 11.06
N GLU A 81 -12.95 9.46 9.74
CA GLU A 81 -13.86 10.16 8.84
C GLU A 81 -14.74 9.16 8.10
N GLU A 82 -16.05 9.41 8.11
CA GLU A 82 -16.99 8.73 7.22
C GLU A 82 -17.19 9.56 5.96
N VAL A 83 -16.96 8.96 4.79
CA VAL A 83 -17.01 9.65 3.50
C VAL A 83 -17.87 8.86 2.52
N LEU A 84 -18.75 9.55 1.81
CA LEU A 84 -19.44 9.02 0.64
C LEU A 84 -18.66 9.43 -0.61
N LEU A 85 -18.25 8.44 -1.40
CA LEU A 85 -17.44 8.63 -2.59
C LEU A 85 -18.20 8.14 -3.83
N SER A 86 -18.29 8.98 -4.85
CA SER A 86 -18.86 8.59 -6.16
C SER A 86 -17.88 7.72 -6.94
N CYS A 87 -18.40 6.73 -7.68
CA CYS A 87 -17.61 5.92 -8.59
C CYS A 87 -17.56 6.55 -10.00
N PRO A 88 -16.46 6.36 -10.77
CA PRO A 88 -15.32 5.52 -10.47
C PRO A 88 -14.35 6.11 -9.44
N ALA A 89 -13.74 5.29 -8.58
CA ALA A 89 -12.82 5.78 -7.55
C ALA A 89 -11.65 4.82 -7.23
N VAL A 90 -10.60 5.35 -6.61
CA VAL A 90 -9.48 4.57 -6.06
C VAL A 90 -9.53 4.55 -4.53
N LEU A 91 -9.55 3.37 -3.93
CA LEU A 91 -9.45 3.19 -2.48
C LEU A 91 -8.08 2.63 -2.12
N VAL A 92 -7.42 3.27 -1.17
CA VAL A 92 -6.13 2.84 -0.62
C VAL A 92 -6.36 2.36 0.81
N CYS A 93 -6.36 1.03 0.98
CA CYS A 93 -6.82 0.35 2.17
C CYS A 93 -5.73 0.09 3.19
N GLU A 94 -6.08 0.27 4.45
CA GLU A 94 -5.30 -0.22 5.58
C GLU A 94 -5.31 -1.75 5.63
N LYS A 95 -4.28 -2.34 6.25
CA LYS A 95 -4.16 -3.79 6.43
C LYS A 95 -5.37 -4.41 7.14
N ALA A 96 -5.98 -3.65 8.05
CA ALA A 96 -7.08 -4.11 8.89
C ALA A 96 -8.47 -4.04 8.21
N VAL A 97 -8.56 -3.60 6.94
CA VAL A 97 -9.85 -3.44 6.24
C VAL A 97 -10.65 -4.75 6.16
N ASN A 98 -9.96 -5.87 6.10
CA ASN A 98 -10.55 -7.20 6.18
C ASN A 98 -9.53 -8.25 6.66
N ALA A 99 -10.04 -9.44 6.96
CA ALA A 99 -9.21 -10.64 7.07
C ALA A 99 -9.31 -11.42 5.74
N PRO A 100 -8.23 -11.51 4.93
CA PRO A 100 -8.25 -12.30 3.70
C PRO A 100 -8.62 -13.76 3.98
N ARG A 101 -9.60 -14.28 3.24
CA ARG A 101 -10.03 -15.68 3.38
C ARG A 101 -8.92 -16.66 3.01
N VAL A 102 -8.86 -17.79 3.70
CA VAL A 102 -7.98 -18.90 3.34
C VAL A 102 -8.48 -19.53 2.01
N PRO A 103 -7.59 -19.77 1.03
CA PRO A 103 -7.99 -20.41 -0.22
C PRO A 103 -8.34 -21.89 0.03
N SER A 104 -9.46 -22.35 -0.55
CA SER A 104 -9.82 -23.77 -0.54
C SER A 104 -9.00 -24.56 -1.56
N LEU A 105 -8.84 -25.87 -1.35
CA LEU A 105 -8.19 -26.77 -2.32
C LEU A 105 -8.81 -26.68 -3.72
N HIS A 106 -10.15 -26.55 -3.78
CA HIS A 106 -10.88 -26.36 -5.03
C HIS A 106 -10.46 -25.06 -5.74
N SER A 107 -10.42 -23.94 -5.01
CA SER A 107 -10.00 -22.65 -5.58
C SER A 107 -8.54 -22.66 -6.06
N ALA A 108 -7.66 -23.38 -5.35
CA ALA A 108 -6.26 -23.53 -5.73
C ALA A 108 -6.10 -24.38 -7.02
N ARG A 109 -6.95 -25.38 -7.23
CA ARG A 109 -6.97 -26.16 -8.47
C ARG A 109 -7.46 -25.32 -9.66
N LEU A 110 -8.55 -24.56 -9.46
CA LEU A 110 -9.09 -23.69 -10.50
C LEU A 110 -8.12 -22.57 -10.89
N SER A 111 -7.45 -21.94 -9.93
CA SER A 111 -6.51 -20.84 -10.22
C SER A 111 -5.35 -21.29 -11.10
N ARG A 112 -4.87 -22.54 -10.95
CA ARG A 112 -3.81 -23.13 -11.80
C ARG A 112 -4.24 -23.32 -13.26
N GLN A 113 -5.54 -23.48 -13.50
CA GLN A 113 -6.08 -23.70 -14.84
C GLN A 113 -6.57 -22.40 -15.49
N THR A 114 -6.62 -21.30 -14.72
CA THR A 114 -7.13 -20.02 -15.20
C THR A 114 -6.12 -19.40 -16.15
N HIS A 115 -6.59 -18.97 -17.33
CA HIS A 115 -5.77 -18.21 -18.26
C HIS A 115 -5.50 -16.81 -17.70
N ILE A 116 -4.23 -16.45 -17.54
CA ILE A 116 -3.81 -15.12 -17.10
C ILE A 116 -3.31 -14.37 -18.34
N GLY A 117 -4.06 -13.34 -18.74
CA GLY A 117 -3.66 -12.44 -19.82
C GLY A 117 -2.37 -11.70 -19.46
N ILE A 118 -1.42 -11.67 -20.39
CA ILE A 118 -0.14 -10.99 -20.21
C ILE A 118 -0.08 -9.80 -21.18
N TRP A 119 -0.12 -8.59 -20.64
CA TRP A 119 0.03 -7.36 -21.42
C TRP A 119 1.45 -6.79 -21.34
N ASN A 120 1.99 -6.39 -22.49
CA ASN A 120 3.26 -5.71 -22.65
C ASN A 120 3.05 -4.18 -22.86
N CYS A 121 4.12 -3.44 -23.12
CA CYS A 121 4.04 -1.99 -23.36
C CYS A 121 3.18 -1.62 -24.58
N SER A 122 3.27 -2.40 -25.67
CA SER A 122 2.49 -2.17 -26.89
C SER A 122 1.00 -2.40 -26.67
N ASP A 123 0.64 -3.39 -25.84
CA ASP A 123 -0.76 -3.66 -25.51
C ASP A 123 -1.41 -2.52 -24.72
N LEU A 124 -0.63 -1.75 -23.97
CA LEU A 124 -1.10 -0.65 -23.12
C LEU A 124 -1.05 0.73 -23.80
N GLU A 125 -0.55 0.81 -25.03
CA GLU A 125 -0.44 2.06 -25.82
C GLU A 125 0.27 3.20 -25.07
N ILE A 126 1.27 2.87 -24.24
CA ILE A 126 2.01 3.85 -23.44
C ILE A 126 3.27 4.30 -24.17
N ASN A 127 3.58 5.60 -24.07
CA ASN A 127 4.85 6.13 -24.55
C ASN A 127 6.03 5.57 -23.73
N GLU A 128 6.98 4.91 -24.41
CA GLU A 128 8.17 4.31 -23.81
C GLU A 128 9.05 5.28 -23.01
N ASN A 129 9.01 6.58 -23.35
CA ASN A 129 9.77 7.61 -22.63
C ASN A 129 9.14 8.00 -21.29
N LYS A 130 7.93 7.53 -20.99
CA LYS A 130 7.21 7.82 -19.73
C LYS A 130 7.15 6.62 -18.78
N ILE A 131 7.83 5.52 -19.10
CA ILE A 131 7.82 4.28 -18.33
C ILE A 131 9.24 3.79 -18.04
N GLY A 132 9.36 2.85 -17.09
CA GLY A 132 10.66 2.31 -16.70
C GLY A 132 11.57 3.38 -16.13
N LEU A 133 12.87 3.07 -16.09
CA LEU A 133 13.88 3.98 -15.60
C LEU A 133 13.94 5.32 -16.37
N LYS A 134 13.62 5.30 -17.67
CA LYS A 134 13.66 6.51 -18.52
C LYS A 134 12.56 7.51 -18.16
N GLY A 135 11.37 7.00 -17.84
CA GLY A 135 10.22 7.82 -17.48
C GLY A 135 10.08 8.11 -15.99
N SER A 136 11.03 7.64 -15.18
CA SER A 136 11.01 7.81 -13.73
C SER A 136 11.66 9.14 -13.33
N PRO A 137 10.91 10.08 -12.71
CA PRO A 137 11.47 11.31 -12.17
C PRO A 137 12.52 11.07 -11.08
N THR A 138 12.40 9.96 -10.34
CA THR A 138 13.33 9.60 -9.27
C THR A 138 14.17 8.37 -9.65
N ARG A 139 15.38 8.28 -9.08
CA ARG A 139 16.28 7.14 -9.27
C ARG A 139 17.06 6.86 -7.99
N VAL A 140 17.06 5.60 -7.57
CA VAL A 140 17.90 5.15 -6.45
C VAL A 140 19.36 5.13 -6.92
N VAL A 141 20.18 6.01 -6.33
CA VAL A 141 21.61 6.12 -6.66
C VAL A 141 22.44 5.10 -5.89
N LYS A 142 22.09 4.87 -4.62
CA LYS A 142 22.84 4.00 -3.71
C LYS A 142 21.92 3.52 -2.59
N THR A 143 22.15 2.30 -2.13
CA THR A 143 21.52 1.74 -0.93
C THR A 143 22.60 1.27 0.03
N HIS A 144 22.29 1.33 1.31
CA HIS A 144 23.16 0.85 2.38
C HIS A 144 22.31 0.09 3.40
N PRO A 145 22.81 -1.03 3.94
CA PRO A 145 22.17 -1.61 5.11
C PRO A 145 22.23 -0.59 6.26
N SER A 146 21.18 -0.54 7.08
CA SER A 146 21.24 0.23 8.31
C SER A 146 22.30 -0.37 9.22
N ASP A 147 23.06 0.48 9.90
CA ASP A 147 23.95 0.04 10.96
C ASP A 147 23.12 -0.55 12.10
N PHE A 148 23.53 -1.72 12.60
CA PHE A 148 22.95 -2.30 13.81
C PHE A 148 23.38 -1.45 15.01
N GLN A 149 22.43 -0.76 15.62
CA GLN A 149 22.68 -0.10 16.89
C GLN A 149 22.61 -1.13 18.02
N HIS A 150 23.73 -1.36 18.70
CA HIS A 150 23.73 -2.12 19.94
C HIS A 150 22.95 -1.34 20.99
N ARG A 151 21.79 -1.86 21.38
CA ARG A 151 20.98 -1.29 22.47
C ARG A 151 21.23 -2.12 23.72
N GLU A 152 21.72 -1.49 24.78
CA GLU A 152 21.76 -2.11 26.10
C GLU A 152 20.35 -2.21 26.64
N SER A 153 19.89 -3.43 26.92
CA SER A 153 18.61 -3.68 27.58
C SER A 153 18.84 -3.97 29.07
N ILE A 154 18.03 -3.34 29.91
CA ILE A 154 17.94 -3.69 31.34
C ILE A 154 16.61 -4.41 31.53
N VAL A 155 16.68 -5.65 32.01
CA VAL A 155 15.51 -6.50 32.28
C VAL A 155 15.36 -6.69 33.78
N PHE A 156 14.19 -6.36 34.31
CA PHE A 156 13.85 -6.58 35.73
C PHE A 156 12.90 -7.78 35.85
N ASP A 157 13.45 -8.98 35.97
CA ASP A 157 12.69 -10.26 36.00
C ASP A 157 12.38 -10.76 37.42
N ASN A 158 12.13 -9.84 38.36
CA ASN A 158 11.82 -10.22 39.73
C ASN A 158 10.31 -10.27 39.94
N ASN A 159 9.78 -11.44 40.28
CA ASN A 159 8.38 -11.65 40.67
C ASN A 159 8.08 -11.18 42.12
N ASP A 160 8.89 -10.25 42.64
CA ASP A 160 8.87 -9.76 44.03
C ASP A 160 7.98 -8.52 44.22
N GLY A 161 7.21 -8.13 43.19
CA GLY A 161 6.36 -6.94 43.19
C GLY A 161 7.10 -5.60 43.10
N ARG A 162 8.45 -5.60 43.07
CA ARG A 162 9.27 -4.36 43.04
C ARG A 162 9.76 -3.99 41.64
N ALA A 163 9.54 -4.84 40.64
CA ALA A 163 9.95 -4.60 39.27
C ALA A 163 9.41 -3.25 38.74
N CYS A 164 8.13 -2.94 38.98
CA CYS A 164 7.52 -1.67 38.56
C CYS A 164 8.22 -0.45 39.15
N SER A 165 8.55 -0.48 40.46
CA SER A 165 9.25 0.63 41.10
C SER A 165 10.67 0.80 40.55
N LYS A 166 11.40 -0.29 40.30
CA LYS A 166 12.75 -0.24 39.70
C LYS A 166 12.72 0.33 38.29
N ILE A 167 11.76 -0.09 37.47
CA ILE A 167 11.55 0.48 36.12
C ILE A 167 11.24 1.97 36.20
N TYR A 168 10.31 2.37 37.08
CA TYR A 168 9.95 3.77 37.26
C TYR A 168 11.17 4.64 37.64
N TYR A 169 11.97 4.19 38.60
CA TYR A 169 13.20 4.88 38.98
C TYR A 169 14.23 4.93 37.85
N GLU A 170 14.41 3.85 37.09
CA GLU A 170 15.35 3.82 35.97
C GLU A 170 14.91 4.80 34.86
N LEU A 171 13.62 4.85 34.55
CA LEU A 171 13.06 5.77 33.55
C LEU A 171 13.21 7.23 33.99
N LEU A 172 12.90 7.56 35.25
CA LEU A 172 13.11 8.91 35.80
C LEU A 172 14.60 9.30 35.77
N THR A 173 15.49 8.40 36.19
CA THR A 173 16.93 8.65 36.25
C THR A 173 17.49 8.93 34.85
N ARG A 174 16.96 8.23 33.83
CA ARG A 174 17.32 8.43 32.42
C ARG A 174 16.53 9.54 31.72
N LYS A 175 15.59 10.20 32.41
CA LYS A 175 14.69 11.24 31.84
C LYS A 175 13.88 10.76 30.63
N LEU A 176 13.41 9.52 30.70
CA LEU A 176 12.57 8.91 29.67
C LEU A 176 11.07 9.09 29.95
N ILE A 177 10.74 9.50 31.19
CA ILE A 177 9.42 9.95 31.65
C ILE A 177 9.60 11.17 32.56
#